data_AF-A0A9J5ZL00-F1
#
_entry.id   AF-A0A9J5ZL00-F1
#
_cell.length_a   1.000
_cell.length_b   1.000
_cell.length_c   1.000
_cell.angle_alpha   90.00
_cell.angle_beta   90.00
_cell.angle_gamma   90.00
#
_symmetry.space_group_name_H-M   'P 1'
#
loop_
_entity.id
_entity.type
_entity.pdbx_description
1 polymer ?
#
loop_
_entity_poly.entity_id
_entity_poly.type
_entity_poly.pdbx_seq_one_letter_code
_entity_poly.pdbx_strand_id
1 'polypeptide(L)'
;MCEQKAEVNNHLFIHCKAASKLWNMFLCILGVSWVMPKTTMELLNSWTQIGNRGKSEDWWKTIPACIWWTLWKERNARCFEGQNDSFRR
;
A
#
# COMPACT_ATOMS: atom_id res chain seq x y z
N MET A 1 9.72 -7.66 -5.87
CA MET A 1 9.43 -6.22 -5.69
C MET A 1 10.46 -5.60 -4.75
N CYS A 2 11.09 -4.51 -5.19
CA CYS A 2 12.38 -3.92 -4.75
C CYS A 2 13.63 -4.81 -4.73
N GLU A 3 13.50 -6.15 -4.68
CA GLU A 3 14.62 -7.12 -4.69
C GLU A 3 15.58 -7.01 -3.49
N GLN A 4 15.27 -6.14 -2.52
CA GLN A 4 16.13 -5.88 -1.36
C GLN A 4 15.81 -6.77 -0.16
N LYS A 5 14.59 -7.30 -0.07
CA LYS A 5 14.13 -8.13 1.04
C LYS A 5 13.19 -9.23 0.53
N ALA A 6 13.06 -10.29 1.31
CA ALA A 6 12.05 -11.32 1.08
C ALA A 6 10.65 -10.69 1.00
N GLU A 7 9.83 -11.18 0.07
CA GLU A 7 8.45 -10.73 -0.14
C GLU A 7 7.51 -11.27 0.95
N VAL A 8 7.76 -10.84 2.18
CA VAL A 8 6.84 -11.06 3.31
C VAL A 8 5.74 -10.00 3.24
N ASN A 9 4.50 -10.35 3.61
CA ASN A 9 3.31 -9.47 3.54
C ASN A 9 3.60 -7.99 3.91
N ASN A 10 4.21 -7.77 5.06
CA ASN A 10 4.52 -6.41 5.53
C ASN A 10 5.47 -5.68 4.58
N HIS A 11 6.49 -6.37 4.05
CA HIS A 11 7.39 -5.77 3.09
C HIS A 11 6.67 -5.48 1.76
N LEU A 12 5.96 -6.45 1.21
CA LEU A 12 5.29 -6.33 -0.09
C LEU A 12 4.27 -5.18 -0.11
N PHE A 13 3.48 -5.05 0.95
CA PHE A 13 2.30 -4.18 0.98
C PHE A 13 2.50 -2.84 1.69
N ILE A 14 3.64 -2.65 2.37
CA ILE A 14 3.93 -1.42 3.13
C ILE A 14 5.33 -0.89 2.79
N HIS A 15 6.35 -1.71 3.00
CA HIS A 15 7.74 -1.24 3.08
C HIS A 15 8.53 -1.34 1.78
N CYS A 16 8.00 -2.02 0.76
CA CYS A 16 8.61 -2.06 -0.56
C CYS A 16 8.60 -0.66 -1.16
N LYS A 17 9.65 -0.29 -1.90
CA LYS A 17 9.78 1.03 -2.55
C LYS A 17 8.53 1.43 -3.36
N ALA A 18 7.92 0.49 -4.08
CA ALA A 18 6.69 0.74 -4.83
C ALA A 18 5.48 0.96 -3.91
N ALA A 19 5.35 0.14 -2.86
CA ALA A 19 4.30 0.27 -1.86
C ALA A 19 4.38 1.62 -1.13
N SER A 20 5.57 1.99 -0.65
CA SER A 20 5.77 3.26 0.05
C SER A 20 5.49 4.47 -0.84
N LYS A 21 5.90 4.45 -2.12
CA LYS A 21 5.55 5.48 -3.09
C LYS A 21 4.03 5.61 -3.26
N LEU A 22 3.34 4.48 -3.44
CA LEU A 22 1.89 4.46 -3.67
C LEU A 22 1.11 4.93 -2.45
N TRP A 23 1.47 4.45 -1.25
CA TRP A 23 0.90 4.95 0.00
C TRP A 23 1.09 6.46 0.17
N ASN A 24 2.31 6.96 -0.02
CA ASN A 24 2.59 8.39 0.09
C ASN A 24 1.76 9.22 -0.90
N MET A 25 1.56 8.75 -2.13
CA MET A 25 0.71 9.42 -3.10
C MET A 25 -0.72 9.61 -2.58
N PHE A 26 -1.36 8.55 -2.08
CA PHE A 26 -2.71 8.63 -1.51
C PHE A 26 -2.76 9.51 -0.26
N LEU A 27 -1.78 9.37 0.64
CA LEU A 27 -1.70 10.18 1.86
C LEU A 27 -1.58 11.68 1.53
N CYS A 28 -0.77 12.05 0.54
CA CYS A 28 -0.65 13.42 0.06
C CYS A 28 -1.95 13.94 -0.55
N ILE A 29 -2.63 13.13 -1.38
CA ILE A 29 -3.93 13.50 -1.99
C ILE A 29 -4.99 13.75 -0.91
N LEU A 30 -4.98 12.95 0.16
CA LEU A 30 -5.94 13.04 1.26
C LEU A 30 -5.56 14.07 2.32
N GLY A 31 -4.36 14.67 2.24
CA GLY A 31 -3.85 15.60 3.25
C GLY A 31 -3.65 14.97 4.63
N VAL A 32 -3.40 13.65 4.69
CA VAL A 32 -3.26 12.90 5.95
C VAL A 32 -1.79 12.79 6.35
N SER A 33 -1.44 13.33 7.51
CA SER A 33 -0.15 13.06 8.14
C SER A 33 -0.16 11.64 8.73
N TRP A 34 0.77 10.81 8.29
CA TRP A 34 0.76 9.38 8.59
C TRP A 34 2.15 8.84 8.86
N VAL A 35 2.29 8.07 9.94
CA VAL A 35 3.50 7.32 10.26
C VAL A 35 3.26 5.88 9.88
N MET A 36 4.12 5.35 9.01
CA MET A 36 3.87 4.03 8.43
C MET A 36 4.09 2.90 9.46
N PRO A 37 3.08 2.05 9.75
CA PRO A 37 3.21 0.99 10.75
C PRO A 37 4.13 -0.16 10.31
N LYS A 38 4.52 -1.02 11.26
CA LYS A 38 5.41 -2.15 10.97
C LYS A 38 4.67 -3.27 10.25
N THR A 39 3.41 -3.50 10.60
CA THR A 39 2.61 -4.62 10.07
C THR A 39 1.36 -4.18 9.32
N THR A 40 0.88 -5.03 8.40
CA THR A 40 -0.39 -4.81 7.68
C THR A 40 -1.58 -4.77 8.62
N MET A 41 -1.54 -5.53 9.71
CA MET A 41 -2.59 -5.51 10.74
C MET A 41 -2.64 -4.17 11.49
N GLU A 42 -1.48 -3.66 11.94
CA GLU A 42 -1.41 -2.34 12.58
C GLU A 42 -1.87 -1.24 11.62
N LEU A 43 -1.50 -1.32 10.35
CA LEU A 43 -1.97 -0.39 9.32
C LEU A 43 -3.50 -0.38 9.22
N LEU A 44 -4.14 -1.54 9.10
CA LEU A 44 -5.61 -1.60 9.03
C LEU A 44 -6.28 -1.06 10.30
N ASN A 45 -5.74 -1.41 11.46
CA ASN A 45 -6.27 -0.94 12.75
C ASN A 45 -6.15 0.58 12.88
N SER A 46 -5.00 1.17 12.55
CA SER A 46 -4.84 2.63 12.58
C SER A 46 -5.68 3.32 11.50
N TRP A 47 -5.85 2.70 10.34
CA TRP A 47 -6.55 3.29 9.20
C TRP A 47 -8.06 3.35 9.46
N THR A 48 -8.63 2.27 9.97
CA THR A 48 -10.03 2.21 10.39
C THR A 48 -10.33 3.20 11.51
N GLN A 49 -9.41 3.38 12.47
CA GLN A 49 -9.57 4.40 13.51
C GLN A 49 -9.62 5.82 12.95
N ILE A 50 -8.89 6.12 11.88
CA ILE A 50 -8.92 7.44 11.22
C ILE A 50 -10.22 7.61 10.42
N GLY A 51 -10.62 6.60 9.63
CA GLY A 51 -11.86 6.62 8.87
C GLY A 51 -13.12 6.78 9.74
N ASN A 52 -13.12 6.16 10.92
CA ASN A 52 -14.24 6.23 11.87
C ASN A 52 -14.38 7.60 12.59
N ARG A 53 -13.40 8.51 12.46
CA ARG A 53 -13.52 9.88 12.99
C ARG A 53 -14.36 10.79 12.08
N GLY A 54 -14.57 10.40 10.82
CA GLY A 54 -15.43 11.08 9.87
C GLY A 54 -16.87 10.54 9.90
N LYS A 55 -17.86 11.40 9.62
CA LYS A 55 -19.28 11.06 9.82
C LYS A 55 -19.92 10.11 8.80
N SER A 56 -19.35 9.72 7.65
CA SER A 56 -20.21 8.97 6.69
C SER A 56 -19.63 8.18 5.52
N GLU A 57 -18.38 7.71 5.42
CA GLU A 57 -18.02 7.04 4.15
C GLU A 57 -17.17 5.75 4.25
N ASP A 58 -17.76 4.67 3.73
CA ASP A 58 -17.15 3.36 3.53
C ASP A 58 -15.93 3.39 2.59
N TRP A 59 -15.72 4.46 1.81
CA TRP A 59 -14.60 4.55 0.86
C TRP A 59 -13.23 4.53 1.55
N TRP A 60 -13.15 4.88 2.83
CA TRP A 60 -11.90 4.74 3.60
C TRP A 60 -11.41 3.30 3.57
N LYS A 61 -12.30 2.30 3.63
CA LYS A 61 -11.92 0.87 3.54
C LYS A 61 -11.43 0.48 2.15
N THR A 62 -11.85 1.20 1.12
CA THR A 62 -11.50 0.94 -0.27
C THR A 62 -10.04 1.27 -0.57
N ILE A 63 -9.45 2.27 0.09
CA ILE A 63 -8.08 2.70 -0.19
C ILE A 63 -7.03 1.60 0.06
N PRO A 64 -6.95 0.98 1.26
CA PRO A 64 -6.03 -0.13 1.48
C PRO A 64 -6.24 -1.27 0.48
N ALA A 65 -7.49 -1.58 0.16
CA ALA A 65 -7.84 -2.62 -0.81
C ALA A 65 -7.33 -2.29 -2.22
N CYS A 66 -7.52 -1.06 -2.71
CA CYS A 66 -7.04 -0.62 -4.02
C CYS A 66 -5.52 -0.63 -4.11
N ILE A 67 -4.83 -0.14 -3.06
CA ILE A 67 -3.37 -0.11 -3.00
C ILE A 67 -2.81 -1.54 -3.02
N TRP A 68 -3.32 -2.41 -2.17
CA TRP A 68 -2.85 -3.80 -2.10
C TRP A 68 -3.17 -4.59 -3.35
N TRP A 69 -4.35 -4.39 -3.94
CA TRP A 69 -4.70 -5.03 -5.20
C TRP A 69 -3.76 -4.60 -6.33
N THR A 70 -3.43 -3.31 -6.41
CA THR A 70 -2.50 -2.77 -7.40
C THR A 70 -1.11 -3.36 -7.23
N LEU A 71 -0.60 -3.41 -5.99
CA LEU A 71 0.70 -4.01 -5.68
C LEU A 71 0.73 -5.50 -5.97
N TRP A 72 -0.35 -6.22 -5.65
CA TRP A 72 -0.48 -7.64 -5.94
C TRP A 72 -0.44 -7.92 -7.45
N LYS A 73 -1.20 -7.16 -8.24
CA LYS A 73 -1.18 -7.27 -9.70
C LYS A 73 0.20 -6.97 -10.28
N GLU A 74 0.85 -5.90 -9.82
CA GLU A 74 2.20 -5.55 -10.26
C GLU A 74 3.23 -6.64 -9.93
N ARG A 75 3.14 -7.24 -8.74
CA ARG A 75 3.97 -8.39 -8.37
C ARG A 75 3.74 -9.57 -9.32
N ASN A 76 2.48 -9.91 -9.57
CA ASN A 76 2.12 -11.04 -10.43
C ASN A 76 2.61 -10.83 -11.87
N ALA A 77 2.45 -9.62 -12.41
CA ALA A 77 2.94 -9.29 -13.75
C ALA A 77 4.46 -9.48 -13.86
N ARG A 78 5.23 -9.06 -12.85
CA ARG A 78 6.69 -9.25 -12.82
C ARG A 78 7.10 -10.72 -12.67
N CYS A 79 6.39 -11.48 -11.84
CA CYS A 79 6.73 -12.89 -11.58
C CYS A 79 6.31 -13.84 -12.72
N PHE A 80 5.19 -13.56 -13.39
CA PHE A 80 4.55 -14.52 -14.30
C PHE A 80 4.40 -14.02 -15.74
N GLU A 81 4.48 -12.71 -15.99
CA GLU A 81 4.28 -12.13 -17.33
C GLU A 81 5.57 -11.54 -17.93
N GLY A 82 6.72 -11.70 -17.26
CA GLY A 82 8.02 -11.23 -17.76
C GLY A 82 8.13 -9.70 -17.89
N GLN A 83 7.17 -8.94 -17.37
CA GLN A 83 7.15 -7.49 -17.45
C GLN A 83 8.06 -6.89 -16.38
N ASN A 84 9.34 -6.75 -16.72
CA ASN A 84 10.31 -6.01 -15.91
C ASN A 84 10.29 -4.51 -16.23
N ASP A 85 9.17 -3.77 -16.10
CA ASP A 85 9.27 -2.31 -15.85
C ASP A 85 7.97 -1.53 -15.60
N SER A 86 8.09 -0.55 -14.68
CA SER A 86 7.40 0.77 -14.70
C SER A 86 7.79 1.63 -13.48
N PHE A 87 8.09 1.02 -12.32
CA PHE A 87 8.49 1.73 -11.08
C PHE A 87 10.01 1.95 -10.90
N ARG A 88 10.84 1.59 -11.89
CA ARG A 88 12.31 1.78 -11.87
C ARG A 88 12.80 3.11 -12.43
N ARG A 89 11.91 4.03 -12.83
CA ARG A 89 12.28 5.43 -13.12
C ARG A 89 11.97 6.34 -11.94
#